data_AF-A0A2T7TCL2-F1
#
_entry.id   AF-A0A2T7TCL2-F1
#
_cell.length_a   1.000
_cell.length_b   1.000
_cell.length_c   1.000
_cell.angle_alpha   90.00
_cell.angle_beta   90.00
_cell.angle_gamma   90.00
#
_symmetry.space_group_name_H-M   'P 1'
#
loop_
_entity.id
_entity.type
_entity.pdbx_description
1 polymer ?
#
loop_
_entity_poly.entity_id
_entity_poly.type
_entity_poly.pdbx_seq_one_letter_code
_entity_poly.pdbx_strand_id
1 'polypeptide(L)'
;PRRGSRGPRELVLAPVTAAARRRLSPSDGRTVEVFTSMPVEEVPAGITVTANRFEWTRATFGPPRIAAGADMVGTSLVETGVVDADQYLEAVTALARTHGATRYFAHRREDVDKLHRLHTVTGLEIVRPDLPLEVIARRGPIGRTVLSFPSTVVHTLPLALAGTGVRVAVCDIAPEWLKETASPRAQGFLSGVTGTARDIHRLPRLPSPA
;
A
#
# COMPACT_ATOMS: atom_id res chain seq x y z
N PRO A 1 -13.83 25.35 -4.63
CA PRO A 1 -15.02 25.02 -3.82
C PRO A 1 -15.91 23.96 -4.51
N ARG A 2 -15.71 22.68 -4.19
CA ARG A 2 -16.58 21.59 -4.69
C ARG A 2 -17.81 21.48 -3.79
N ARG A 3 -18.99 21.79 -4.33
CA ARG A 3 -20.29 21.67 -3.66
C ARG A 3 -20.72 20.20 -3.72
N GLY A 4 -20.32 19.40 -2.74
CA GLY A 4 -20.85 18.04 -2.56
C GLY A 4 -22.30 18.11 -2.08
N SER A 5 -23.17 17.31 -2.67
CA SER A 5 -24.57 17.16 -2.26
C SER A 5 -24.63 16.67 -0.81
N ARG A 6 -25.20 17.48 0.08
CA ARG A 6 -25.32 17.18 1.51
C ARG A 6 -26.36 16.09 1.75
N GLY A 7 -25.92 14.86 1.90
CA GLY A 7 -26.79 13.77 2.31
C GLY A 7 -27.27 13.93 3.77
N PRO A 8 -28.36 13.25 4.19
CA PRO A 8 -28.90 13.35 5.55
C PRO A 8 -27.86 13.03 6.65
N ARG A 9 -26.96 12.07 6.39
CA ARG A 9 -25.85 11.72 7.31
C ARG A 9 -24.84 12.85 7.49
N GLU A 10 -24.54 13.63 6.45
CA GLU A 10 -23.61 14.75 6.54
C GLU A 10 -24.17 15.91 7.37
N LEU A 11 -25.49 16.12 7.32
CA LEU A 11 -26.15 17.14 8.14
C LEU A 11 -26.10 16.80 9.63
N VAL A 12 -26.29 15.53 9.99
CA VAL A 12 -26.18 15.05 11.38
C VAL A 12 -24.75 15.18 11.90
N LEU A 13 -23.75 14.89 11.05
CA LEU A 13 -22.33 14.99 11.41
C LEU A 13 -21.76 16.41 11.30
N ALA A 14 -22.53 17.39 10.83
CA ALA A 14 -22.04 18.75 10.57
C ALA A 14 -21.46 19.45 11.81
N PRO A 15 -22.07 19.37 13.02
CA PRO A 15 -21.51 19.99 14.23
C PRO A 15 -20.17 19.37 14.64
N VAL A 16 -20.07 18.04 14.54
CA VAL A 16 -18.84 17.30 14.84
C VAL A 16 -17.74 17.67 13.85
N THR A 17 -18.08 17.73 12.56
CA THR A 17 -17.15 18.12 11.50
C THR A 17 -16.67 19.57 11.66
N ALA A 18 -17.57 20.49 12.03
CA ALA A 18 -17.23 21.88 12.29
C ALA A 18 -16.31 22.03 13.52
N ALA A 19 -16.60 21.29 14.60
CA ALA A 19 -15.75 21.27 15.79
C ALA A 19 -14.37 20.67 15.50
N ALA A 20 -14.30 19.56 14.75
CA ALA A 20 -13.06 18.94 14.32
C ALA A 20 -12.22 19.89 13.46
N ARG A 21 -12.83 20.55 12.47
CA ARG A 21 -12.17 21.58 11.65
C ARG A 21 -11.59 22.69 12.50
N ARG A 22 -12.38 23.28 13.41
CA ARG A 22 -11.89 24.35 14.30
C ARG A 22 -10.70 23.90 15.14
N ARG A 23 -10.70 22.66 15.64
CA ARG A 23 -9.61 22.12 16.47
C ARG A 23 -8.37 21.72 15.66
N LEU A 24 -8.55 21.27 14.43
CA LEU A 24 -7.47 20.86 13.52
C LEU A 24 -7.01 21.98 12.59
N SER A 25 -7.55 23.19 12.73
CA SER A 25 -7.07 24.38 12.04
C SER A 25 -6.07 25.15 12.92
N PRO A 26 -4.93 25.56 12.34
CA PRO A 26 -4.00 26.43 13.03
C PRO A 26 -4.63 27.80 13.31
N SER A 27 -4.17 28.45 14.38
CA SER A 27 -4.56 29.80 14.81
C SER A 27 -3.43 30.41 15.65
N ASP A 28 -3.50 31.70 15.99
CA ASP A 28 -2.43 32.40 16.73
C ASP A 28 -2.04 31.72 18.06
N GLY A 29 -2.97 31.02 18.71
CA GLY A 29 -2.70 30.23 19.93
C GLY A 29 -2.67 28.71 19.73
N ARG A 30 -2.63 28.21 18.49
CA ARG A 30 -2.69 26.76 18.19
C ARG A 30 -1.84 26.41 16.98
N THR A 31 -0.82 25.60 17.22
CA THR A 31 -0.05 24.92 16.19
C THR A 31 -0.68 23.58 15.87
N VAL A 32 -0.57 23.15 14.61
CA VAL A 32 -1.00 21.83 14.15
C VAL A 32 0.19 21.14 13.50
N GLU A 33 0.50 19.94 13.95
CA GLU A 33 1.54 19.11 13.35
C GLU A 33 0.93 17.86 12.73
N VAL A 34 1.37 17.54 11.51
CA VAL A 34 1.02 16.30 10.81
C VAL A 34 2.26 15.42 10.76
N PHE A 35 2.26 14.37 11.57
CA PHE A 35 3.28 13.31 11.49
C PHE A 35 2.83 12.22 10.51
N THR A 36 3.53 12.08 9.38
CA THR A 36 3.08 11.19 8.29
C THR A 36 4.25 10.62 7.48
N SER A 37 4.09 9.38 7.00
CA SER A 37 4.97 8.79 5.99
C SER A 37 4.46 8.99 4.56
N MET A 38 3.25 9.53 4.42
CA MET A 38 2.64 9.80 3.13
C MET A 38 3.13 11.14 2.59
N PRO A 39 3.27 11.29 1.25
CA PRO A 39 3.49 12.60 0.65
C PRO A 39 2.45 13.63 1.07
N VAL A 40 2.92 14.85 1.26
CA VAL A 40 2.08 16.04 1.39
C VAL A 40 2.55 17.03 0.32
N GLU A 41 1.76 17.21 -0.73
CA GLU A 41 2.10 18.08 -1.86
C GLU A 41 2.03 19.57 -1.49
N GLU A 42 1.00 19.95 -0.73
CA GLU A 42 0.77 21.31 -0.27
C GLU A 42 0.57 21.32 1.25
N VAL A 43 1.42 22.08 1.95
CA VAL A 43 1.30 22.26 3.40
C VAL A 43 0.57 23.58 3.67
N PRO A 44 -0.64 23.55 4.26
CA PRO A 44 -1.37 24.77 4.60
C PRO A 44 -0.60 25.65 5.60
N ALA A 45 -0.78 26.96 5.50
CA ALA A 45 -0.16 27.92 6.42
C ALA A 45 -0.48 27.58 7.89
N GLY A 46 0.53 27.61 8.75
CA GLY A 46 0.41 27.29 10.17
C GLY A 46 0.42 25.78 10.51
N ILE A 47 0.52 24.89 9.50
CA ILE A 47 0.70 23.46 9.71
C ILE A 47 2.19 23.10 9.57
N THR A 48 2.72 22.36 10.55
CA THR A 48 4.03 21.71 10.45
C THR A 48 3.84 20.29 9.96
N VAL A 49 4.67 19.82 9.04
CA VAL A 49 4.67 18.42 8.60
C VAL A 49 5.98 17.78 9.00
N THR A 50 5.89 16.72 9.80
CA THR A 50 7.03 15.92 10.23
C THR A 50 6.98 14.57 9.54
N ALA A 51 8.03 14.27 8.78
CA ALA A 51 8.11 13.03 8.02
C ALA A 51 8.39 11.83 8.95
N ASN A 52 7.51 10.85 8.94
CA ASN A 52 7.80 9.54 9.51
C ASN A 52 8.72 8.75 8.56
N ARG A 53 10.02 8.78 8.87
CA ARG A 53 11.08 8.10 8.10
C ARG A 53 11.35 6.66 8.55
N PHE A 54 10.50 6.10 9.42
CA PHE A 54 10.66 4.76 9.99
C PHE A 54 11.98 4.56 10.76
N GLU A 55 12.59 5.63 11.28
CA GLU A 55 13.91 5.59 11.93
C GLU A 55 13.93 4.66 13.14
N TRP A 56 12.90 4.73 13.99
CA TRP A 56 12.75 3.84 15.13
C TRP A 56 12.62 2.37 14.69
N THR A 57 11.80 2.08 13.68
CA THR A 57 11.64 0.71 13.14
C THR A 57 12.97 0.16 12.64
N ARG A 58 13.76 0.98 11.93
CA ARG A 58 15.08 0.57 11.42
C ARG A 58 16.08 0.32 12.54
N ALA A 59 16.11 1.19 13.55
CA ALA A 59 17.03 1.10 14.69
C ALA A 59 16.69 -0.10 15.58
N THR A 60 15.39 -0.37 15.79
CA THR A 60 14.90 -1.42 16.69
C THR A 60 15.00 -2.82 16.07
N PHE A 61 14.69 -2.97 14.77
CA PHE A 61 14.51 -4.29 14.17
C PHE A 61 15.67 -4.80 13.31
N GLY A 62 16.86 -4.20 13.41
CA GLY A 62 18.09 -4.66 12.72
C GLY A 62 17.97 -4.70 11.19
N PRO A 63 19.06 -4.86 10.44
CA PRO A 63 18.95 -5.13 9.01
C PRO A 63 18.39 -6.54 8.78
N PRO A 64 17.48 -6.74 7.82
CA PRO A 64 16.92 -8.06 7.57
C PRO A 64 17.92 -9.00 6.93
N ARG A 65 17.69 -10.31 7.09
CA ARG A 65 18.31 -11.31 6.21
C ARG A 65 17.72 -11.21 4.81
N ILE A 66 18.56 -10.87 3.85
CA ILE A 66 18.15 -10.75 2.44
C ILE A 66 18.29 -12.12 1.77
N ALA A 67 17.18 -12.63 1.25
CA ALA A 67 17.11 -13.84 0.45
C ALA A 67 17.23 -13.52 -1.05
N ALA A 68 17.62 -14.53 -1.83
CA ALA A 68 17.60 -14.44 -3.28
C ALA A 68 16.15 -14.33 -3.82
N GLY A 69 16.00 -13.88 -5.06
CA GLY A 69 14.69 -13.80 -5.73
C GLY A 69 13.80 -12.65 -5.26
N ALA A 70 12.50 -12.90 -5.21
CA ALA A 70 11.52 -11.90 -4.84
C ALA A 70 10.52 -12.41 -3.78
N ASP A 71 9.86 -11.46 -3.12
CA ASP A 71 8.62 -11.71 -2.40
C ASP A 71 7.49 -10.90 -3.03
N MET A 72 6.27 -11.42 -2.93
CA MET A 72 5.06 -10.72 -3.37
C MET A 72 4.26 -10.22 -2.16
N VAL A 73 3.66 -9.05 -2.29
CA VAL A 73 2.75 -8.47 -1.32
C VAL A 73 1.35 -8.50 -1.88
N GLY A 74 0.48 -9.19 -1.15
CA GLY A 74 -0.91 -9.34 -1.49
C GLY A 74 -1.75 -8.08 -1.26
N THR A 75 -2.97 -8.11 -1.75
CA THR A 75 -3.91 -7.00 -1.66
C THR A 75 -5.34 -7.50 -1.51
N SER A 76 -6.21 -6.70 -0.89
CA SER A 76 -7.63 -7.05 -0.71
C SER A 76 -8.52 -6.64 -1.88
N LEU A 77 -7.96 -6.31 -3.05
CA LEU A 77 -8.72 -5.74 -4.16
C LEU A 77 -9.75 -6.72 -4.72
N VAL A 78 -9.42 -8.01 -4.73
CA VAL A 78 -10.35 -9.08 -5.11
C VAL A 78 -11.52 -9.15 -4.13
N GLU A 79 -11.24 -9.12 -2.83
CA GLU A 79 -12.25 -9.19 -1.77
C GLU A 79 -13.15 -7.95 -1.71
N THR A 80 -12.62 -6.79 -2.11
CA THR A 80 -13.43 -5.57 -2.26
C THR A 80 -14.19 -5.50 -3.59
N GLY A 81 -14.09 -6.53 -4.44
CA GLY A 81 -14.77 -6.59 -5.73
C GLY A 81 -14.22 -5.62 -6.78
N VAL A 82 -13.01 -5.09 -6.58
CA VAL A 82 -12.38 -4.17 -7.52
C VAL A 82 -11.71 -4.93 -8.66
N VAL A 83 -11.08 -6.06 -8.34
CA VAL A 83 -10.31 -6.88 -9.28
C VAL A 83 -10.91 -8.27 -9.44
N ASP A 84 -10.88 -8.81 -10.64
CA ASP A 84 -11.25 -10.19 -10.91
C ASP A 84 -10.28 -11.21 -10.28
N ALA A 85 -10.82 -12.29 -9.70
CA ALA A 85 -10.03 -13.25 -8.94
C ALA A 85 -9.15 -14.13 -9.84
N ASP A 86 -9.63 -14.51 -11.03
CA ASP A 86 -8.89 -15.35 -11.96
C ASP A 86 -7.77 -14.56 -12.62
N GLN A 87 -8.07 -13.34 -13.07
CA GLN A 87 -7.06 -12.44 -13.62
C GLN A 87 -5.98 -12.08 -12.58
N TYR A 88 -6.37 -11.89 -11.31
CA TYR A 88 -5.41 -11.68 -10.23
C TYR A 88 -4.48 -12.89 -10.05
N LEU A 89 -5.02 -14.11 -10.07
CA LEU A 89 -4.24 -15.33 -9.92
C LEU A 89 -3.26 -15.55 -11.07
N GLU A 90 -3.70 -15.31 -12.31
CA GLU A 90 -2.84 -15.36 -13.50
C GLU A 90 -1.69 -14.36 -13.38
N ALA A 91 -2.00 -13.13 -12.95
CA ALA A 91 -1.00 -12.09 -12.76
C ALA A 91 0.04 -12.46 -11.70
N VAL A 92 -0.40 -12.95 -10.54
CA VAL A 92 0.50 -13.42 -9.48
C VAL A 92 1.39 -14.55 -10.02
N THR A 93 0.81 -15.49 -10.76
CA THR A 93 1.55 -16.62 -11.33
C THR A 93 2.64 -16.15 -12.31
N ALA A 94 2.31 -15.23 -13.21
CA ALA A 94 3.24 -14.67 -14.17
C ALA A 94 4.37 -13.87 -13.50
N LEU A 95 4.02 -13.01 -12.54
CA LEU A 95 4.99 -12.20 -11.78
C LEU A 95 5.93 -13.09 -10.95
N ALA A 96 5.38 -14.10 -10.28
CA ALA A 96 6.16 -15.03 -9.47
C ALA A 96 7.20 -15.76 -10.31
N ARG A 97 6.81 -16.27 -11.49
CA ARG A 97 7.72 -16.94 -12.42
C ARG A 97 8.79 -15.98 -12.94
N THR A 98 8.38 -14.80 -13.40
CA THR A 98 9.27 -13.81 -14.04
C THR A 98 10.35 -13.29 -13.09
N HIS A 99 10.01 -13.11 -11.82
CA HIS A 99 10.91 -12.51 -10.83
C HIS A 99 11.51 -13.51 -9.83
N GLY A 100 11.20 -14.80 -9.98
CA GLY A 100 11.62 -15.82 -9.04
C GLY A 100 11.10 -15.53 -7.63
N ALA A 101 9.81 -15.21 -7.51
CA ALA A 101 9.20 -15.00 -6.21
C ALA A 101 9.06 -16.34 -5.48
N THR A 102 9.32 -16.32 -4.17
CA THR A 102 9.29 -17.54 -3.33
C THR A 102 8.18 -17.49 -2.29
N ARG A 103 7.76 -16.29 -1.88
CA ARG A 103 6.76 -16.08 -0.83
C ARG A 103 5.75 -15.03 -1.23
N TYR A 104 4.56 -15.19 -0.67
CA TYR A 104 3.44 -14.27 -0.81
C TYR A 104 2.99 -13.81 0.58
N PHE A 105 3.25 -12.54 0.90
CA PHE A 105 2.77 -11.90 2.13
C PHE A 105 1.31 -11.51 1.94
N ALA A 106 0.41 -12.36 2.46
CA ALA A 106 -1.02 -12.16 2.36
C ALA A 106 -1.45 -10.91 3.14
N HIS A 107 -2.31 -10.12 2.53
CA HIS A 107 -3.01 -9.07 3.22
C HIS A 107 -4.05 -9.68 4.17
N ARG A 108 -4.20 -9.12 5.37
CA ARG A 108 -5.06 -9.66 6.46
C ARG A 108 -6.52 -9.91 6.08
N ARG A 109 -7.01 -9.24 5.04
CA ARG A 109 -8.40 -9.37 4.54
C ARG A 109 -8.54 -10.37 3.40
N GLU A 110 -7.46 -10.99 2.95
CA GLU A 110 -7.55 -11.97 1.87
C GLU A 110 -8.22 -13.25 2.33
N ASP A 111 -9.08 -13.75 1.45
CA ASP A 111 -9.86 -14.96 1.66
C ASP A 111 -8.97 -16.21 1.69
N VAL A 112 -9.31 -17.17 2.55
CA VAL A 112 -8.48 -18.37 2.76
C VAL A 112 -8.51 -19.29 1.55
N ASP A 113 -9.66 -19.44 0.87
CA ASP A 113 -9.78 -20.31 -0.30
C ASP A 113 -9.00 -19.72 -1.48
N LYS A 114 -9.04 -18.39 -1.64
CA LYS A 114 -8.19 -17.68 -2.61
C LYS A 114 -6.71 -17.93 -2.35
N LEU A 115 -6.27 -17.80 -1.09
CA LEU A 115 -4.87 -18.02 -0.71
C LEU A 115 -4.43 -19.47 -0.92
N HIS A 116 -5.30 -20.43 -0.60
CA HIS A 116 -5.04 -21.85 -0.84
C HIS A 116 -4.89 -22.15 -2.34
N ARG A 117 -5.78 -21.59 -3.18
CA ARG A 117 -5.69 -21.70 -4.63
C ARG A 117 -4.39 -21.07 -5.17
N LEU A 118 -4.02 -19.90 -4.65
CA LEU A 118 -2.76 -19.22 -5.00
C LEU A 118 -1.55 -20.09 -4.68
N HIS A 119 -1.49 -20.66 -3.48
CA HIS A 119 -0.43 -21.61 -3.11
C HIS A 119 -0.37 -22.80 -4.08
N THR A 120 -1.52 -23.41 -4.36
CA THR A 120 -1.62 -24.62 -5.20
C THR A 120 -1.11 -24.36 -6.62
N VAL A 121 -1.43 -23.21 -7.20
CA VAL A 121 -1.07 -22.87 -8.59
C VAL A 121 0.37 -22.37 -8.72
N THR A 122 0.84 -21.61 -7.74
CA THR A 122 2.13 -20.90 -7.84
C THR A 122 3.28 -21.58 -7.11
N GLY A 123 2.98 -22.43 -6.12
CA GLY A 123 3.96 -22.99 -5.20
C GLY A 123 4.53 -21.97 -4.20
N LEU A 124 4.04 -20.72 -4.18
CA LEU A 124 4.52 -19.69 -3.24
C LEU A 124 4.17 -20.07 -1.81
N GLU A 125 5.12 -19.87 -0.88
CA GLU A 125 4.83 -19.94 0.54
C GLU A 125 3.92 -18.77 0.93
N ILE A 126 2.72 -19.08 1.44
CA ILE A 126 1.77 -18.06 1.90
C ILE A 126 2.14 -17.66 3.33
N VAL A 127 2.61 -16.43 3.48
CA VAL A 127 2.92 -15.84 4.80
C VAL A 127 1.74 -14.96 5.21
N ARG A 128 1.12 -15.26 6.35
CA ARG A 128 0.09 -14.39 6.97
C ARG A 128 0.74 -13.63 8.13
N PRO A 129 1.22 -12.39 7.92
CA PRO A 129 1.95 -11.68 8.94
C PRO A 129 1.03 -11.19 10.07
N ASP A 130 1.41 -11.47 11.32
CA ASP A 130 0.72 -10.99 12.53
C ASP A 130 1.12 -9.55 12.90
N LEU A 131 2.17 -9.01 12.27
CA LEU A 131 2.69 -7.67 12.46
C LEU A 131 2.64 -6.89 11.14
N PRO A 132 2.71 -5.54 11.18
CA PRO A 132 2.88 -4.74 9.98
C PRO A 132 4.04 -5.24 9.12
N LEU A 133 3.86 -5.22 7.81
CA LEU A 133 4.83 -5.79 6.87
C LEU A 133 6.20 -5.13 7.02
N GLU A 134 6.28 -3.86 7.38
CA GLU A 134 7.54 -3.14 7.61
C GLU A 134 8.35 -3.75 8.75
N VAL A 135 7.68 -4.27 9.79
CA VAL A 135 8.34 -4.94 10.93
C VAL A 135 8.77 -6.34 10.53
N ILE A 136 7.90 -7.11 9.86
CA ILE A 136 8.23 -8.45 9.36
C ILE A 136 9.40 -8.38 8.38
N ALA A 137 9.35 -7.43 7.46
CA ALA A 137 10.38 -7.18 6.46
C ALA A 137 11.75 -6.88 7.08
N ARG A 138 11.80 -6.20 8.24
CA ARG A 138 13.05 -5.92 8.97
C ARG A 138 13.56 -7.11 9.78
N ARG A 139 12.65 -7.90 10.35
CA ARG A 139 13.02 -9.12 11.10
C ARG A 139 13.48 -10.25 10.17
N GLY A 140 13.01 -10.23 8.93
CA GLY A 140 13.42 -11.13 7.86
C GLY A 140 12.98 -12.59 8.05
N PRO A 141 13.24 -13.45 7.04
CA PRO A 141 13.91 -13.13 5.78
C PRO A 141 13.05 -12.24 4.86
N ILE A 142 13.68 -11.49 3.95
CA ILE A 142 13.03 -10.72 2.86
C ILE A 142 13.79 -10.90 1.54
N GLY A 143 13.10 -11.05 0.42
CA GLY A 143 13.70 -11.14 -0.90
C GLY A 143 14.41 -9.85 -1.29
N ARG A 144 15.44 -9.95 -2.13
CA ARG A 144 16.14 -8.77 -2.70
C ARG A 144 15.20 -7.82 -3.47
N THR A 145 14.04 -8.32 -3.89
CA THR A 145 12.99 -7.54 -4.55
C THR A 145 11.65 -7.84 -3.89
N VAL A 146 10.85 -6.81 -3.62
CA VAL A 146 9.49 -6.94 -3.12
C VAL A 146 8.55 -6.39 -4.19
N LEU A 147 7.69 -7.24 -4.71
CA LEU A 147 6.67 -6.91 -5.70
C LEU A 147 5.38 -6.61 -4.96
N SER A 148 4.79 -5.45 -5.18
CA SER A 148 3.53 -5.08 -4.56
C SER A 148 2.55 -4.59 -5.61
N PHE A 149 1.33 -5.11 -5.57
CA PHE A 149 0.19 -4.42 -6.18
C PHE A 149 -0.07 -3.09 -5.44
N PRO A 150 -0.85 -2.16 -6.02
CA PRO A 150 -1.09 -0.86 -5.41
C PRO A 150 -1.67 -1.01 -3.98
N SER A 151 -0.90 -0.56 -3.00
CA SER A 151 -1.25 -0.56 -1.58
C SER A 151 -0.44 0.49 -0.84
N THR A 152 -0.82 0.87 0.39
CA THR A 152 -0.03 1.85 1.17
C THR A 152 1.40 1.37 1.46
N VAL A 153 1.65 0.06 1.41
CA VAL A 153 2.97 -0.55 1.59
C VAL A 153 4.01 0.03 0.63
N VAL A 154 3.61 0.43 -0.58
CA VAL A 154 4.58 0.97 -1.56
C VAL A 154 5.16 2.32 -1.14
N HIS A 155 4.55 3.01 -0.18
CA HIS A 155 5.09 4.25 0.41
C HIS A 155 5.89 4.00 1.69
N THR A 156 5.50 2.99 2.48
CA THR A 156 6.06 2.76 3.82
C THR A 156 7.24 1.79 3.78
N LEU A 157 7.17 0.73 2.96
CA LEU A 157 8.20 -0.30 2.90
C LEU A 157 9.55 0.22 2.39
N PRO A 158 9.63 1.11 1.38
CA PRO A 158 10.91 1.72 0.99
C PRO A 158 11.57 2.49 2.12
N LEU A 159 10.79 3.17 2.98
CA LEU A 159 11.30 3.92 4.13
C LEU A 159 11.84 2.97 5.21
N ALA A 160 11.08 1.91 5.52
CA ALA A 160 11.49 0.90 6.49
C ALA A 160 12.74 0.13 6.03
N LEU A 161 12.86 -0.17 4.74
CA LEU A 161 13.99 -0.90 4.16
C LEU A 161 15.13 0.01 3.67
N ALA A 162 15.08 1.31 3.94
CA ALA A 162 16.14 2.23 3.54
C ALA A 162 17.52 1.76 4.03
N GLY A 163 18.49 1.75 3.11
CA GLY A 163 19.87 1.33 3.39
C GLY A 163 20.12 -0.18 3.38
N THR A 164 19.13 -1.03 3.10
CA THR A 164 19.33 -2.50 3.03
C THR A 164 19.69 -3.01 1.64
N GLY A 165 19.45 -2.22 0.59
CA GLY A 165 19.59 -2.66 -0.80
C GLY A 165 18.41 -3.47 -1.36
N VAL A 166 17.36 -3.71 -0.55
CA VAL A 166 16.10 -4.30 -1.03
C VAL A 166 15.38 -3.32 -1.95
N ARG A 167 14.90 -3.82 -3.09
CA ARG A 167 14.13 -3.02 -4.06
C ARG A 167 12.65 -3.27 -3.89
N VAL A 168 11.84 -2.22 -3.89
CA VAL A 168 10.37 -2.33 -3.94
C VAL A 168 9.92 -1.97 -5.35
N ALA A 169 9.05 -2.78 -5.95
CA ALA A 169 8.50 -2.55 -7.29
C ALA A 169 6.98 -2.58 -7.23
N VAL A 170 6.34 -1.66 -7.96
CA VAL A 170 4.87 -1.58 -8.03
C VAL A 170 4.40 -2.29 -9.29
N CYS A 171 3.62 -3.36 -9.10
CA CYS A 171 2.93 -4.08 -10.16
C CYS A 171 1.63 -3.34 -10.50
N ASP A 172 1.48 -2.97 -11.78
CA ASP A 172 0.24 -2.36 -12.22
C ASP A 172 -0.92 -3.34 -12.25
N ILE A 173 -2.12 -2.78 -12.14
CA ILE A 173 -3.38 -3.47 -12.41
C ILE A 173 -3.86 -2.97 -13.76
N ALA A 174 -4.03 -3.91 -14.69
CA ALA A 174 -4.52 -3.59 -16.01
C ALA A 174 -5.99 -3.18 -15.92
N PRO A 175 -6.46 -2.20 -16.72
CA PRO A 175 -7.87 -1.79 -16.72
C PRO A 175 -8.85 -2.95 -16.92
N GLU A 176 -8.49 -3.93 -17.74
CA GLU A 176 -9.27 -5.15 -18.04
C GLU A 176 -9.46 -6.09 -16.84
N TRP A 177 -8.65 -5.93 -15.78
CA TRP A 177 -8.81 -6.64 -14.51
C TRP A 177 -9.88 -6.06 -13.61
N LEU A 178 -10.30 -4.83 -13.90
CA LEU A 178 -11.30 -4.16 -13.09
C LEU A 178 -12.67 -4.75 -13.40
N LYS A 179 -13.37 -5.19 -12.35
CA LYS A 179 -14.78 -5.58 -12.50
C LYS A 179 -15.59 -4.37 -12.96
N GLU A 180 -16.63 -4.59 -13.74
CA GLU A 180 -17.57 -3.53 -14.17
C GLU A 180 -18.19 -2.77 -12.99
N THR A 181 -18.28 -3.44 -11.83
CA THR A 181 -18.79 -2.89 -10.57
C THR A 181 -17.76 -2.06 -9.79
N ALA A 182 -16.52 -1.95 -10.27
CA ALA A 182 -15.47 -1.18 -9.60
C ALA A 182 -15.82 0.31 -9.59
N SER A 183 -16.03 0.87 -8.39
CA SER A 183 -16.38 2.28 -8.25
C SER A 183 -15.29 3.22 -8.82
N PRO A 184 -15.65 4.41 -9.34
CA PRO A 184 -14.68 5.41 -9.77
C PRO A 184 -13.67 5.82 -8.68
N ARG A 185 -14.07 5.70 -7.40
CA ARG A 185 -13.19 5.94 -6.25
C ARG A 185 -12.07 4.90 -6.13
N ALA A 186 -12.35 3.64 -6.46
CA ALA A 186 -11.34 2.58 -6.47
C ALA A 186 -10.30 2.83 -7.57
N GLN A 187 -10.75 3.20 -8.77
CA GLN A 187 -9.87 3.58 -9.87
C GLN A 187 -8.96 4.77 -9.52
N GLY A 188 -9.51 5.81 -8.90
CA GLY A 188 -8.74 6.98 -8.43
C GLY A 188 -7.74 6.64 -7.31
N PHE A 189 -8.05 5.67 -6.45
CA PHE A 189 -7.10 5.18 -5.45
C PHE A 189 -5.94 4.44 -6.10
N LEU A 190 -6.21 3.54 -7.05
CA LEU A 190 -5.19 2.78 -7.76
C LEU A 190 -4.24 3.70 -8.53
N SER A 191 -4.77 4.67 -9.28
CA SER A 191 -3.95 5.64 -10.01
C SER A 191 -3.16 6.56 -9.06
N GLY A 192 -3.79 7.01 -7.97
CA GLY A 192 -3.16 7.89 -6.97
C GLY A 192 -2.00 7.24 -6.24
N VAL A 193 -2.19 6.04 -5.68
CA VAL A 193 -1.14 5.29 -4.96
C VAL A 193 0.01 4.95 -5.88
N THR A 194 -0.31 4.51 -7.10
CA THR A 194 0.70 4.13 -8.08
C THR A 194 1.51 5.35 -8.53
N GLY A 195 0.86 6.50 -8.78
CA GLY A 195 1.53 7.74 -9.19
C GLY A 195 2.42 8.30 -8.08
N THR A 196 1.86 8.57 -6.90
CA THR A 196 2.64 9.22 -5.82
C THR A 196 3.79 8.35 -5.32
N ALA A 197 3.61 7.04 -5.16
CA ALA A 197 4.70 6.18 -4.69
C ALA A 197 5.88 6.15 -5.66
N ARG A 198 5.59 6.20 -6.97
CA ARG A 198 6.59 6.24 -8.04
C ARG A 198 7.37 7.53 -8.04
N ASP A 199 6.69 8.66 -7.96
CA ASP A 199 7.34 9.97 -8.06
C ASP A 199 8.29 10.23 -6.88
N ILE A 200 7.92 9.76 -5.69
CA ILE A 200 8.68 10.00 -4.45
C ILE A 200 9.84 9.04 -4.29
N HIS A 201 9.62 7.75 -4.56
CA HIS A 201 10.61 6.71 -4.29
C HIS A 201 11.30 6.19 -5.56
N ARG A 202 10.99 6.75 -6.74
CA ARG A 202 11.49 6.29 -8.05
C ARG A 202 11.33 4.78 -8.25
N LEU A 203 10.20 4.24 -7.82
CA LEU A 203 9.94 2.79 -7.89
C LEU A 203 9.81 2.34 -9.35
N PRO A 204 10.46 1.23 -9.74
CA PRO A 204 10.28 0.67 -11.07
C PRO A 204 8.82 0.25 -11.30
N ARG A 205 8.32 0.54 -12.50
CA ARG A 205 7.03 0.08 -13.01
C ARG A 205 7.21 -1.31 -13.62
N LEU A 206 6.41 -2.26 -13.14
CA LEU A 206 6.24 -3.54 -13.83
C LEU A 206 4.89 -3.49 -14.55
N PRO A 207 4.88 -3.62 -15.90
CA PRO A 207 3.63 -3.70 -16.63
C PRO A 207 2.83 -4.89 -16.12
N SER A 208 1.51 -4.75 -16.15
CA SER A 208 0.64 -5.89 -15.90
C SER A 208 1.01 -7.01 -16.89
N PRO A 209 1.20 -8.25 -16.42
CA PRO A 209 1.37 -9.38 -17.32
C PRO A 209 0.17 -9.47 -18.26
N ALA A 210 0.47 -9.75 -19.53
CA ALA A 210 -0.53 -9.99 -20.58
C ALA A 210 -1.27 -11.31 -20.37
#